data_AF-A0A356ND72-F1
#
_entry.id   AF-A0A356ND72-F1
#
_cell.length_a   1.000
_cell.length_b   1.000
_cell.length_c   1.000
_cell.angle_alpha   90.00
_cell.angle_beta   90.00
_cell.angle_gamma   90.00
#
_symmetry.space_group_name_H-M   'P 1'
#
loop_
_entity.id
_entity.type
_entity.pdbx_description
1 polymer ?
#
loop_
_entity_poly.entity_id
_entity_poly.type
_entity_poly.pdbx_seq_one_letter_code
_entity_poly.pdbx_strand_id
1 'polypeptide(L)'
;MSDPNFASGAIWAGDNLDVMRGMNSACVDLIYLDPPFNSNRHYEAPIGSKAAGAAFKDAWTLDDVDVCEHGELAERNPAAYAVIEAARQAHGKGMQSYLVFMAVRLLEMQRI
;
A
#
# COMPACT_ATOMS: atom_id res chain seq x y z
N MET A 1 23.57 -0.05 -6.16
CA MET A 1 22.36 -0.88 -6.25
C MET A 1 22.75 -2.34 -6.18
N SER A 2 21.88 -3.19 -5.63
CA SER A 2 21.97 -4.63 -5.82
C SER A 2 21.33 -5.01 -7.16
N ASP A 3 21.73 -6.15 -7.73
CA ASP A 3 21.10 -6.64 -8.95
C ASP A 3 19.66 -7.10 -8.65
N PRO A 4 18.68 -6.77 -9.51
CA PRO A 4 17.31 -7.24 -9.35
C PRO A 4 17.25 -8.78 -9.49
N ASN A 5 16.45 -9.44 -8.65
CA ASN A 5 16.18 -10.87 -8.72
C ASN A 5 14.99 -11.22 -9.63
N PHE A 6 14.70 -10.36 -10.61
CA PHE A 6 13.61 -10.49 -11.56
C PHE A 6 14.01 -10.03 -12.96
N ALA A 7 13.30 -10.52 -13.97
CA ALA A 7 13.55 -10.17 -15.36
C ALA A 7 13.04 -8.76 -15.69
N SER A 8 13.69 -8.09 -16.66
CA SER A 8 13.20 -6.82 -17.20
C SER A 8 11.85 -7.00 -17.90
N GLY A 9 10.94 -6.05 -17.70
CA GLY A 9 9.58 -6.10 -18.24
C GLY A 9 8.64 -7.10 -17.53
N ALA A 10 9.01 -7.58 -16.34
CA ALA A 10 8.15 -8.45 -15.55
C ALA A 10 6.85 -7.73 -15.13
N ILE A 11 5.75 -8.51 -15.12
CA ILE A 11 4.43 -8.08 -14.65
C ILE A 11 4.00 -9.07 -13.57
N TRP A 12 3.59 -8.54 -12.43
CA TRP A 12 3.11 -9.33 -11.30
C TRP A 12 1.62 -9.10 -11.08
N ALA A 13 0.93 -10.14 -10.61
CA ALA A 13 -0.47 -10.08 -10.19
C ALA A 13 -0.59 -10.58 -8.75
N GLY A 14 -1.17 -9.77 -7.87
CA GLY A 14 -1.27 -10.05 -6.43
C GLY A 14 -1.19 -8.77 -5.60
N ASP A 15 -1.09 -8.91 -4.27
CA ASP A 15 -0.81 -7.79 -3.40
C ASP A 15 0.62 -7.28 -3.65
N ASN A 16 0.77 -5.96 -3.79
CA ASN A 16 2.06 -5.36 -4.08
C ASN A 16 3.06 -5.52 -2.93
N LEU A 17 2.60 -5.59 -1.67
CA LEU A 17 3.46 -5.69 -0.51
C LEU A 17 4.22 -7.02 -0.51
N ASP A 18 3.51 -8.12 -0.78
CA ASP A 18 4.11 -9.46 -0.86
C ASP A 18 5.09 -9.58 -2.02
N VAL A 19 4.75 -8.99 -3.17
CA VAL A 19 5.62 -8.93 -4.34
C VAL A 19 6.90 -8.17 -4.02
N MET A 20 6.80 -6.97 -3.43
CA MET A 20 7.96 -6.15 -3.08
C MET A 20 8.84 -6.82 -2.02
N ARG A 21 8.27 -7.48 -1.00
CA ARG A 21 9.01 -8.23 0.02
C ARG A 21 9.90 -9.34 -0.56
N GLY A 22 9.53 -9.89 -1.72
CA GLY A 22 10.34 -10.87 -2.45
C GLY A 22 11.51 -10.29 -3.26
N MET A 23 11.56 -8.97 -3.44
CA MET A 23 12.60 -8.29 -4.23
C MET A 23 13.84 -7.98 -3.39
N ASN A 24 15.00 -7.99 -4.05
CA ASN A 24 16.26 -7.53 -3.45
C ASN A 24 16.16 -6.04 -3.02
N SER A 25 16.96 -5.64 -2.02
CA SER A 25 16.98 -4.25 -1.54
C SER A 25 17.82 -3.35 -2.44
N ALA A 26 17.43 -2.08 -2.62
CA ALA A 26 18.12 -1.09 -3.45
C ALA A 26 18.43 -1.60 -4.87
N CYS A 27 17.47 -2.25 -5.51
CA CYS A 27 17.47 -2.76 -6.87
C CYS A 27 16.56 -1.96 -7.84
N VAL A 28 15.75 -1.02 -7.35
CA VAL A 28 14.88 -0.13 -8.15
C VAL A 28 15.34 1.33 -8.05
N ASP A 29 15.60 1.96 -9.20
CA ASP A 29 16.08 3.35 -9.26
C ASP A 29 14.95 4.39 -9.14
N LEU A 30 13.75 4.06 -9.62
CA LEU A 30 12.60 4.97 -9.69
C LEU A 30 11.29 4.22 -9.51
N ILE A 31 10.45 4.73 -8.62
CA ILE A 31 9.11 4.20 -8.36
C ILE A 31 8.08 5.27 -8.71
N TYR A 32 7.08 4.89 -9.51
CA TYR A 32 5.86 5.66 -9.72
C TYR A 32 4.71 4.96 -9.01
N LEU A 33 3.90 5.71 -8.27
CA LEU A 33 2.75 5.19 -7.53
C LEU A 33 1.55 6.13 -7.69
N ASP A 34 0.41 5.55 -8.05
CA ASP A 34 -0.91 6.20 -8.03
C ASP A 34 -1.82 5.36 -7.12
N PRO A 35 -1.77 5.58 -5.79
CA PRO A 35 -2.44 4.73 -4.82
C PRO A 35 -3.92 5.13 -4.65
N PRO A 36 -4.75 4.29 -3.99
CA PRO A 36 -6.04 4.75 -3.49
C PRO A 36 -5.87 5.98 -2.59
N PHE A 37 -6.79 6.95 -2.67
CA PHE A 37 -6.68 8.24 -1.97
C PHE A 37 -7.59 8.34 -0.74
N ASN A 38 -8.26 7.25 -0.34
CA ASN A 38 -9.22 7.21 0.76
C ASN A 38 -10.36 8.22 0.56
N SER A 39 -10.89 8.29 -0.66
CA SER A 39 -11.94 9.25 -1.05
C SER A 39 -13.35 8.88 -0.55
N ASN A 40 -13.50 7.72 0.07
CA ASN A 40 -14.77 7.10 0.47
C ASN A 40 -15.73 6.87 -0.70
N ARG A 41 -15.18 6.47 -1.86
CA ARG A 41 -15.95 6.22 -3.08
C ARG A 41 -15.83 4.76 -3.53
N HIS A 42 -16.86 4.31 -4.24
CA HIS A 42 -16.80 3.11 -5.03
C HIS A 42 -16.60 3.50 -6.49
N TYR A 43 -15.59 2.92 -7.11
CA TYR A 43 -15.26 3.16 -8.50
C TYR A 43 -15.63 1.93 -9.32
N GLU A 44 -16.33 2.16 -10.43
CA GLU A 44 -16.70 1.13 -11.39
C GLU A 44 -16.22 1.54 -12.78
N ALA A 45 -15.72 0.57 -13.53
CA ALA A 45 -15.32 0.81 -14.90
C ALA A 45 -16.55 1.16 -15.77
N PRO A 46 -16.43 2.12 -16.70
CA PRO A 46 -17.53 2.48 -17.58
C PRO A 46 -18.06 1.28 -18.37
N ILE A 47 -19.38 1.21 -18.50
CA ILE A 47 -20.06 0.20 -19.33
C ILE A 47 -19.56 0.32 -20.77
N GLY A 48 -19.13 -0.80 -21.36
CA GLY A 48 -18.57 -0.86 -22.72
C GLY A 48 -17.06 -0.60 -22.82
N SER A 49 -16.37 -0.32 -21.71
CA SER A 49 -14.90 -0.29 -21.67
C SER A 49 -14.31 -1.70 -21.67
N LYS A 50 -13.02 -1.84 -22.02
CA LYS A 50 -12.28 -3.11 -21.88
C LYS A 50 -12.21 -3.62 -20.44
N ALA A 51 -12.44 -2.74 -19.47
CA ALA A 51 -12.45 -3.05 -18.04
C ALA A 51 -13.87 -3.18 -17.47
N ALA A 52 -14.92 -3.20 -18.30
CA ALA A 52 -16.30 -3.26 -17.83
C ALA A 52 -16.52 -4.43 -16.84
N GLY A 53 -17.13 -4.13 -15.69
CA GLY A 53 -17.29 -5.07 -14.58
C GLY A 53 -16.17 -5.01 -13.53
N ALA A 54 -15.05 -4.32 -13.79
CA ALA A 54 -14.07 -4.02 -12.75
C ALA A 54 -14.62 -2.96 -11.80
N ALA A 55 -14.52 -3.23 -10.50
CA ALA A 55 -14.88 -2.30 -9.45
C ALA A 55 -13.88 -2.39 -8.30
N PHE A 56 -13.64 -1.27 -7.64
CA PHE A 56 -12.91 -1.26 -6.38
C PHE A 56 -13.50 -0.24 -5.41
N LYS A 57 -13.30 -0.51 -4.13
CA LYS A 57 -13.71 0.36 -3.03
C LYS A 57 -12.49 1.17 -2.59
N ASP A 58 -12.60 2.49 -2.62
CA ASP A 58 -11.63 3.42 -2.04
C ASP A 58 -12.13 3.91 -0.67
N ALA A 59 -12.34 2.95 0.23
CA ALA A 59 -12.82 3.18 1.59
C ALA A 59 -12.27 2.08 2.50
N TRP A 60 -11.77 2.50 3.65
CA TRP A 60 -10.96 1.67 4.54
C TRP A 60 -11.66 1.43 5.87
N THR A 61 -11.63 0.18 6.33
CA THR A 61 -12.09 -0.28 7.64
C THR A 61 -10.95 -0.97 8.38
N LEU A 62 -11.20 -1.38 9.62
CA LEU A 62 -10.23 -2.16 10.39
C LEU A 62 -9.99 -3.55 9.80
N ASP A 63 -10.91 -4.06 8.97
CA ASP A 63 -10.77 -5.36 8.33
C ASP A 63 -9.84 -5.32 7.11
N ASP A 64 -9.51 -4.11 6.62
CA ASP A 64 -8.67 -3.88 5.45
C ASP A 64 -7.17 -3.80 5.80
N VAL A 65 -6.79 -3.94 7.08
CA VAL A 65 -5.39 -3.88 7.55
C VAL A 65 -5.06 -5.07 8.40
N ASP A 66 -3.95 -5.74 8.08
CA ASP A 66 -3.44 -6.83 8.91
C ASP A 66 -2.87 -6.28 10.23
N VAL A 67 -3.23 -6.91 11.35
CA VAL A 67 -2.67 -6.60 12.67
C VAL A 67 -1.14 -6.67 12.66
N CYS A 68 -0.56 -7.55 11.85
CA CYS A 68 0.88 -7.68 11.66
C CYS A 68 1.48 -6.43 10.99
N GLU A 69 0.81 -5.83 10.00
CA GLU A 69 1.27 -4.59 9.34
C GLU A 69 1.32 -3.41 10.32
N HIS A 70 0.32 -3.30 11.20
CA HIS A 70 0.28 -2.27 12.24
C HIS A 70 1.42 -2.44 13.25
N GLY A 71 1.66 -3.67 13.71
CA GLY A 71 2.77 -3.99 14.62
C GLY A 71 4.14 -3.76 13.98
N GLU A 72 4.33 -4.20 12.73
CA GLU A 72 5.57 -3.99 11.98
C GLU A 72 5.91 -2.51 11.85
N LEU A 73 4.92 -1.67 11.57
CA LEU A 73 5.13 -0.23 11.44
C LEU A 73 5.62 0.39 12.75
N ALA A 74 5.08 -0.05 13.89
CA ALA A 74 5.50 0.41 15.21
C ALA A 74 6.98 0.10 15.48
N GLU A 75 7.47 -1.05 15.01
CA GLU A 75 8.85 -1.48 15.17
C GLU A 75 9.80 -0.79 14.19
N ARG A 76 9.43 -0.74 12.91
CA ARG A 76 10.32 -0.23 11.84
C ARG A 76 10.37 1.29 11.78
N ASN A 77 9.28 1.98 12.11
CA ASN A 77 9.23 3.44 12.08
C ASN A 77 8.33 4.01 13.19
N PRO A 78 8.83 4.07 14.44
CA PRO A 78 8.06 4.55 15.59
C PRO A 78 7.54 5.99 15.43
N ALA A 79 8.26 6.83 14.68
CA ALA A 79 7.87 8.22 14.43
C ALA A 79 6.63 8.29 13.51
N ALA A 80 6.63 7.56 12.39
CA ALA A 80 5.47 7.48 11.51
C ALA A 80 4.27 6.84 12.23
N TYR A 81 4.52 5.80 13.02
CA TYR A 81 3.50 5.16 13.85
C TYR A 81 2.83 6.14 14.81
N ALA A 82 3.61 6.97 15.52
CA ALA A 82 3.05 7.99 16.42
C ALA A 82 2.16 9.01 15.71
N VAL A 83 2.53 9.43 14.49
CA VAL A 83 1.71 10.34 13.67
C VAL A 83 0.39 9.66 13.26
N ILE A 84 0.43 8.38 12.92
CA ILE A 84 -0.75 7.60 12.53
C ILE A 84 -1.69 7.40 13.71
N GLU A 85 -1.16 7.13 14.91
CA GLU A 85 -1.96 7.08 16.14
C GLU A 85 -2.61 8.44 16.45
N ALA A 86 -1.92 9.55 16.20
CA ALA A 86 -2.53 10.88 16.33
C ALA A 86 -3.64 11.11 15.29
N ALA A 87 -3.42 10.71 14.03
CA ALA A 87 -4.40 10.82 12.96
C ALA A 87 -5.66 9.98 13.26
N ARG A 88 -5.50 8.80 13.87
CA ARG A 88 -6.62 7.99 14.37
C ARG A 88 -7.48 8.77 15.36
N GLN A 89 -6.88 9.49 16.31
CA GLN A 89 -7.64 10.27 17.29
C GLN A 89 -8.42 11.43 16.63
N ALA A 90 -7.83 12.04 15.60
CA ALA A 90 -8.44 13.17 14.89
C ALA A 90 -9.50 12.77 13.84
N HIS A 91 -9.30 11.65 13.14
CA HIS A 91 -10.07 11.27 11.95
C HIS A 91 -10.72 9.89 12.03
N GLY A 92 -10.50 9.16 13.12
CA GLY A 92 -11.07 7.84 13.35
C GLY A 92 -10.30 6.69 12.74
N LYS A 93 -10.85 5.48 12.93
CA LYS A 93 -10.20 4.20 12.61
C LYS A 93 -9.98 3.98 11.11
N GLY A 94 -10.88 4.44 10.24
CA GLY A 94 -10.71 4.26 8.79
C GLY A 94 -9.48 5.00 8.24
N MET A 95 -9.21 6.21 8.75
CA MET A 95 -7.99 6.95 8.40
C MET A 95 -6.74 6.23 8.91
N GLN A 96 -6.78 5.72 10.14
CA GLN A 96 -5.69 4.91 10.68
C GLN A 96 -5.38 3.71 9.77
N SER A 97 -6.42 2.96 9.40
CA SER A 97 -6.27 1.79 8.52
C SER A 97 -5.60 2.16 7.20
N TYR A 98 -6.12 3.17 6.51
CA TYR A 98 -5.54 3.65 5.25
C TYR A 98 -4.06 4.03 5.41
N LEU A 99 -3.72 4.77 6.46
CA LEU A 99 -2.34 5.22 6.67
C LEU A 99 -1.39 4.07 7.01
N VAL A 100 -1.83 3.06 7.77
CA VAL A 100 -1.02 1.86 8.04
C VAL A 100 -0.77 1.08 6.75
N PHE A 101 -1.83 0.82 5.98
CA PHE A 101 -1.76 0.11 4.70
C PHE A 101 -0.75 0.77 3.76
N MET A 102 -0.80 2.10 3.65
CA MET A 102 0.12 2.88 2.82
C MET A 102 1.53 2.94 3.39
N ALA A 103 1.69 3.12 4.70
CA ALA A 103 3.00 3.30 5.32
C ALA A 103 3.89 2.07 5.16
N VAL A 104 3.37 0.86 5.37
CA VAL A 104 4.17 -0.38 5.21
C VAL A 104 4.61 -0.56 3.75
N ARG A 105 3.73 -0.22 2.80
CA ARG A 105 4.07 -0.26 1.36
C ARG A 105 5.14 0.76 0.99
N LEU A 106 5.07 1.98 1.53
CA LEU A 106 6.09 3.00 1.31
C LEU A 106 7.45 2.62 1.92
N LEU A 107 7.45 1.94 3.08
CA LEU A 107 8.67 1.40 3.69
C LEU A 107 9.30 0.32 2.81
N GLU A 108 8.49 -0.54 2.19
CA GLU A 108 8.98 -1.54 1.25
C GLU A 108 9.46 -0.93 -0.06
N MET A 109 8.76 0.08 -0.60
CA MET A 109 9.23 0.86 -1.75
C MET A 109 10.57 1.55 -1.49
N GLN A 110 10.80 2.06 -0.27
CA GLN A 110 12.09 2.62 0.11
C GLN A 110 13.20 1.57 0.23
N ARG A 111 12.83 0.33 0.58
CA ARG A 111 13.79 -0.77 0.76
C ARG A 111 14.30 -1.29 -0.57
N ILE A 112 13.41 -1.50 -1.54
CA ILE A 112 13.72 -2.13 -2.84
C ILE A 112 14.50 -1.22 -3.78
#